data_AF-A0A969WLD9-F1
#
_entry.id   AF-A0A969WLD9-F1
#
_cell.length_a   1.000
_cell.length_b   1.000
_cell.length_c   1.000
_cell.angle_alpha   90.00
_cell.angle_beta   90.00
_cell.angle_gamma   90.00
#
_symmetry.space_group_name_H-M   'P 1'
#
loop_
_entity.id
_entity.type
_entity.pdbx_description
1 polymer ?
#
loop_
_entity_poly.entity_id
_entity_poly.type
_entity_poly.pdbx_seq_one_letter_code
_entity_poly.pdbx_strand_id
1 'polypeptide(L)'
;MCCFLAVLFFLGPRIAGILFWLFRPVLWNAAFAGWPIIWWIWPILGLIFLPFTTIMYIFVAPGGIVGFDWLWIILAVLIDIAGQGAGGWGNRDRVSGAA
;
A
#
# COMPACT_ATOMS: atom_id res chain seq x y z
N MET A 1 -5.49 -21.87 -7.80
CA MET A 1 -4.09 -21.37 -7.77
C MET A 1 -4.06 -19.90 -7.35
N CYS A 2 -4.76 -19.61 -6.25
CA CYS A 2 -5.00 -18.24 -5.77
C CYS A 2 -3.84 -17.75 -4.88
N CYS A 3 -3.02 -18.69 -4.38
CA CYS A 3 -1.92 -18.41 -3.47
C CYS A 3 -0.78 -17.63 -4.14
N PHE A 4 -0.46 -17.90 -5.41
CA PHE A 4 0.60 -17.16 -6.10
C PHE A 4 0.20 -15.69 -6.33
N LEU A 5 -1.03 -15.46 -6.79
CA LEU A 5 -1.60 -14.12 -6.95
C LEU A 5 -1.76 -13.40 -5.60
N ALA A 6 -2.20 -14.09 -4.56
CA ALA A 6 -2.32 -13.52 -3.21
C ALA A 6 -0.95 -13.13 -2.63
N VAL A 7 0.07 -13.98 -2.81
CA VAL A 7 1.45 -13.68 -2.39
C VAL A 7 1.99 -12.50 -3.20
N LEU A 8 1.76 -12.45 -4.51
CA LEU A 8 2.24 -11.35 -5.34
C LEU A 8 1.55 -10.02 -4.99
N PHE A 9 0.25 -10.01 -4.73
CA PHE A 9 -0.49 -8.80 -4.34
C PHE A 9 -0.23 -8.37 -2.89
N PHE A 10 0.11 -9.29 -1.99
CA PHE A 10 0.35 -8.94 -0.58
C PHE A 10 1.82 -8.61 -0.31
N LEU A 11 2.75 -9.36 -0.89
CA LEU A 11 4.18 -9.22 -0.69
C LEU A 11 4.84 -8.33 -1.75
N GLY A 12 4.35 -8.36 -3.00
CA GLY A 12 4.89 -7.56 -4.10
C GLY A 12 4.91 -6.06 -3.82
N PRO A 13 3.80 -5.42 -3.37
CA PRO A 13 3.77 -3.99 -3.07
C PRO A 13 4.68 -3.61 -1.91
N ARG A 14 4.82 -4.49 -0.92
CA ARG A 14 5.71 -4.26 0.23
C ARG A 14 7.17 -4.27 -0.21
N ILE A 15 7.57 -5.26 -1.01
CA ILE A 15 8.94 -5.33 -1.55
C ILE A 15 9.18 -4.16 -2.52
N ALA A 16 8.23 -3.88 -3.42
CA ALA A 16 8.32 -2.80 -4.38
C ALA A 16 8.45 -1.43 -3.67
N GLY A 17 7.70 -1.21 -2.59
CA GLY A 17 7.81 0.00 -1.78
C GLY A 17 9.18 0.17 -1.13
N ILE A 18 9.74 -0.90 -0.55
CA ILE A 18 11.09 -0.87 0.05
C ILE A 18 12.16 -0.60 -1.02
N LEU A 19 12.09 -1.28 -2.15
CA LEU A 19 13.01 -1.07 -3.27
C LEU A 19 12.89 0.35 -3.81
N PHE A 20 11.67 0.85 -3.98
CA PHE A 20 11.44 2.21 -4.47
C PHE A 20 11.97 3.27 -3.51
N TRP A 21 11.87 3.02 -2.20
CA TRP A 21 12.47 3.88 -1.18
C TRP A 21 13.99 3.93 -1.28
N LEU A 22 14.63 2.78 -1.54
CA LEU A 22 16.08 2.70 -1.72
C LEU A 22 16.55 3.36 -3.04
N PHE A 23 15.81 3.16 -4.14
CA PHE A 23 16.19 3.68 -5.46
C PHE A 23 15.88 5.17 -5.65
N ARG A 24 14.82 5.70 -5.02
CA ARG A 24 14.40 7.10 -5.21
C ARG A 24 14.04 7.81 -3.91
N PRO A 25 14.97 7.94 -2.95
CA PRO A 25 14.69 8.56 -1.64
C PRO A 25 14.20 10.01 -1.73
N VAL A 26 14.56 10.72 -2.81
CA VAL A 26 14.15 12.13 -3.03
C VAL A 26 12.64 12.28 -3.19
N LEU A 27 11.96 11.36 -3.88
CA LEU A 27 10.50 11.42 -4.04
C LEU A 27 9.78 11.18 -2.72
N TRP A 28 10.29 10.27 -1.90
CA TRP A 28 9.77 9.99 -0.58
C TRP A 28 9.96 11.19 0.34
N ASN A 29 11.12 11.84 0.28
CA ASN A 29 11.34 13.07 1.03
C ASN A 29 10.38 14.17 0.56
N ALA A 30 10.20 14.38 -0.76
CA ALA A 30 9.27 15.38 -1.28
C ALA A 30 7.81 15.11 -0.88
N ALA A 31 7.39 13.85 -0.82
CA ALA A 31 6.03 13.46 -0.42
C ALA A 31 5.77 13.60 1.10
N PHE A 32 6.77 13.34 1.95
CA PHE A 32 6.60 13.27 3.41
C PHE A 32 7.30 14.39 4.20
N ALA A 33 8.05 15.31 3.56
CA ALA A 33 8.83 16.37 4.21
C ALA A 33 8.01 17.33 5.07
N GLY A 34 6.71 17.48 4.81
CA GLY A 34 5.83 18.41 5.55
C GLY A 34 5.28 17.87 6.87
N TRP A 35 5.58 16.63 7.26
CA TRP A 35 4.96 16.02 8.44
C TRP A 35 5.70 16.37 9.76
N PRO A 36 4.97 16.73 10.83
CA PRO A 36 5.52 17.28 12.08
C PRO A 36 6.24 16.27 13.01
N ILE A 37 6.21 14.98 12.67
CA ILE A 37 6.91 13.89 13.38
C ILE A 37 7.86 13.21 12.38
N ILE A 38 9.03 12.77 12.88
CA ILE A 38 9.97 11.81 12.29
C ILE A 38 9.58 11.35 10.85
N TRP A 39 10.13 12.03 9.84
CA TRP A 39 9.77 11.88 8.41
C TRP A 39 9.81 10.45 7.86
N TRP A 40 10.59 9.55 8.49
CA TRP A 40 10.77 8.17 8.07
C TRP A 40 9.75 7.19 8.65
N ILE A 41 8.94 7.58 9.64
CA ILE A 41 7.92 6.69 10.24
C ILE A 41 6.72 6.50 9.32
N TRP A 42 6.24 7.57 8.69
CA TRP A 42 5.07 7.50 7.80
C TRP A 42 5.21 6.54 6.64
N PRO A 43 6.32 6.53 5.89
CA PRO A 43 6.46 5.58 4.81
C PRO A 43 6.50 4.12 5.27
N ILE A 44 7.08 3.85 6.45
CA ILE A 44 7.09 2.50 7.04
C ILE A 44 5.67 2.08 7.45
N LEU A 45 4.96 2.96 8.15
CA LEU A 45 3.58 2.69 8.57
C LEU A 45 2.66 2.49 7.36
N GLY A 46 2.80 3.36 6.36
CA GLY A 46 2.08 3.25 5.09
C GLY A 46 2.35 1.91 4.40
N LEU A 47 3.60 1.47 4.31
CA LEU A 47 3.93 0.17 3.70
C LEU A 47 3.33 -1.04 4.44
N ILE A 48 3.19 -0.95 5.76
CA ILE A 48 2.67 -2.04 6.58
C ILE A 48 1.14 -2.12 6.46
N PHE A 49 0.46 -0.99 6.52
CA PHE A 49 -1.01 -0.91 6.58
C PHE A 49 -1.66 -0.73 5.21
N LEU A 50 -1.08 0.07 4.32
CA LEU A 50 -1.67 0.54 3.07
C LEU A 50 -0.59 0.67 1.97
N PRO A 51 0.04 -0.43 1.54
CA PRO A 51 1.20 -0.38 0.67
C PRO A 51 0.91 0.22 -0.72
N PHE A 52 -0.23 -0.08 -1.33
CA PHE A 52 -0.58 0.52 -2.63
C PHE A 52 -0.87 2.01 -2.50
N THR A 53 -1.60 2.39 -1.45
CA THR A 53 -1.92 3.79 -1.17
C THR A 53 -0.64 4.60 -0.97
N THR A 54 0.34 4.04 -0.27
CA THR A 54 1.63 4.69 -0.03
C THR A 54 2.39 4.93 -1.33
N ILE A 55 2.47 3.91 -2.20
CA ILE A 55 3.14 4.03 -3.50
C ILE A 55 2.45 5.11 -4.35
N MET A 56 1.11 5.06 -4.47
CA MET A 56 0.37 6.07 -5.23
C MET A 56 0.50 7.47 -4.64
N TYR A 57 0.47 7.59 -3.32
CA TYR A 57 0.66 8.87 -2.64
C TYR A 57 1.99 9.52 -3.01
N ILE A 58 3.08 8.74 -3.11
CA ILE A 58 4.41 9.28 -3.47
C ILE A 58 4.47 9.75 -4.93
N PHE A 59 3.71 9.14 -5.83
CA PHE A 59 3.64 9.60 -7.21
C PHE A 59 2.89 10.92 -7.37
N VAL A 60 1.91 11.15 -6.51
CA VAL A 60 0.96 12.26 -6.64
C VAL A 60 1.36 13.45 -5.75
N ALA A 61 1.75 13.19 -4.50
CA ALA A 61 1.99 14.22 -3.48
C ALA A 61 3.04 15.28 -3.85
N PRO A 62 4.19 14.97 -4.50
CA PRO A 62 5.20 15.97 -4.83
C PRO A 62 4.71 17.08 -5.78
N GLY A 63 3.68 16.82 -6.59
CA GLY A 63 3.06 17.79 -7.50
C GLY A 63 1.86 18.55 -6.92
N GLY A 64 1.46 18.21 -5.68
CA GLY A 64 0.17 18.61 -5.12
C GLY A 64 -0.95 17.71 -5.60
N ILE A 65 -1.90 17.40 -4.71
CA ILE A 65 -3.03 16.51 -5.02
C ILE A 65 -4.15 17.36 -5.63
N VAL A 66 -4.38 17.25 -6.94
CA VAL A 66 -5.37 18.05 -7.66
C VAL A 66 -6.27 17.20 -8.56
N GLY A 67 -7.57 17.52 -8.58
CA GLY A 67 -8.53 16.92 -9.50
C GLY A 67 -8.56 15.38 -9.47
N PHE A 68 -8.02 14.75 -10.53
CA PHE A 68 -8.08 13.30 -10.77
C PHE A 68 -7.16 12.47 -9.85
N ASP A 69 -6.22 13.12 -9.18
CA ASP A 69 -5.30 12.53 -8.22
C ASP A 69 -6.01 11.83 -7.06
N TRP A 70 -7.14 12.39 -6.63
CA TRP A 70 -8.00 11.80 -5.60
C TRP A 70 -8.56 10.44 -6.02
N LEU A 71 -8.86 10.25 -7.31
CA LEU A 71 -9.38 8.99 -7.82
C LEU A 71 -8.32 7.88 -7.66
N TRP A 72 -7.06 8.17 -7.95
CA TRP A 72 -5.96 7.23 -7.80
C TRP A 72 -5.72 6.83 -6.34
N ILE A 73 -5.77 7.80 -5.42
CA ILE A 73 -5.63 7.55 -3.99
C ILE A 73 -6.78 6.67 -3.48
N ILE A 74 -8.03 7.02 -3.84
CA ILE A 74 -9.21 6.25 -3.42
C ILE A 74 -9.14 4.82 -3.96
N LEU A 75 -8.76 4.65 -5.24
CA LEU A 75 -8.62 3.33 -5.84
C LEU A 75 -7.54 2.50 -5.13
N ALA A 76 -6.41 3.11 -4.79
CA ALA A 76 -5.34 2.45 -4.06
C ALA A 76 -5.77 1.98 -2.66
N VAL A 77 -6.55 2.81 -1.95
CA VAL A 77 -7.15 2.45 -0.65
C VAL A 77 -8.10 1.26 -0.80
N LEU A 78 -8.96 1.27 -1.83
CA LEU A 78 -9.87 0.16 -2.11
C LEU A 78 -9.12 -1.14 -2.39
N ILE A 79 -8.01 -1.07 -3.14
CA ILE A 79 -7.15 -2.23 -3.42
C ILE A 79 -6.52 -2.76 -2.13
N ASP A 80 -6.01 -1.88 -1.26
CA ASP A 80 -5.42 -2.29 0.02
C ASP A 80 -6.46 -2.98 0.93
N ILE A 81 -7.69 -2.46 1.00
CA ILE A 81 -8.79 -3.06 1.77
C ILE A 81 -9.21 -4.41 1.17
N ALA A 82 -9.36 -4.48 -0.16
CA ALA A 82 -9.73 -5.72 -0.85
C ALA A 82 -8.66 -6.81 -0.67
N GLY A 83 -7.38 -6.43 -0.73
CA GLY A 83 -6.25 -7.33 -0.51
C GLY A 83 -6.19 -7.89 0.91
N GLN A 84 -6.52 -7.08 1.93
CA GLN A 84 -6.59 -7.53 3.32
C GLN A 84 -7.83 -8.39 3.61
N GLY A 85 -8.99 -8.06 3.01
CA GLY A 85 -10.23 -8.83 3.16
C GLY A 85 -10.21 -10.19 2.48
N ALA A 86 -9.50 -10.32 1.36
CA ALA A 86 -9.40 -11.57 0.59
C ALA A 86 -8.78 -12.74 1.39
N GLY A 87 -7.86 -12.47 2.31
CA GLY A 87 -7.25 -13.49 3.18
C GLY A 87 -8.22 -14.04 4.25
N GLY A 88 -9.14 -13.20 4.73
CA GLY A 88 -10.15 -13.59 5.72
C GLY A 88 -11.32 -14.36 5.12
N TRP A 89 -11.76 -14.02 3.90
CA TRP A 89 -12.86 -14.71 3.23
C TRP A 89 -12.49 -16.12 2.73
N GLY A 90 -11.27 -16.31 2.20
CA GLY A 90 -10.81 -17.62 1.74
C GLY A 90 -10.55 -18.64 2.87
N ASN A 91 -10.51 -18.19 4.13
CA ASN A 91 -10.30 -19.08 5.28
C ASN A 91 -11.60 -19.56 5.93
N ARG A 92 -12.77 -19.03 5.54
CA ARG A 92 -14.08 -19.41 6.10
C ARG A 92 -14.47 -20.84 5.69
N ASP A 93 -14.15 -21.22 4.46
CA ASP A 93 -14.41 -22.56 3.93
C ASP A 93 -13.59 -23.66 4.64
N ARG A 94 -12.49 -23.30 5.30
CA ARG A 94 -11.67 -24.24 6.09
C ARG A 94 -12.15 -24.39 7.53
N VAL A 95 -12.89 -23.42 8.07
CA VAL A 95 -13.40 -23.46 9.45
C VAL A 95 -14.75 -24.19 9.52
N SER A 96 -15.54 -24.20 8.43
CA SER A 96 -16.83 -24.89 8.38
C SER A 96 -16.77 -26.38 8.03
N GLY A 97 -15.59 -26.94 7.72
CA GLY A 97 -15.39 -28.38 7.47
C GLY A 97 -14.94 -29.19 8.69
N ALA A 98 -14.84 -28.55 9.87
CA ALA A 98 -14.38 -29.15 11.12
C ALA A 98 -15.50 -29.30 12.18
N ALA A 99 -16.76 -29.37 11.73
CA ALA A 99 -17.93 -29.62 12.58
C ALA A 99 -18.71 -30.83 12.07
#